data_AF-A0A4C1YXX3-F1
#
_entry.id   AF-A0A4C1YXX3-F1
#
_cell.length_a   1.000
_cell.length_b   1.000
_cell.length_c   1.000
_cell.angle_alpha   90.00
_cell.angle_beta   90.00
_cell.angle_gamma   90.00
#
_symmetry.space_group_name_H-M   'P 1'
#
loop_
_entity.id
_entity.type
_entity.pdbx_description
1 polymer ?
#
loop_
_entity_poly.entity_id
_entity_poly.type
_entity_poly.pdbx_seq_one_letter_code
_entity_poly.pdbx_strand_id
1 'polypeptide(L)'
;MYEDRGENLSFLHKYDPACSTTPIDSWGHPVKDPEEMSGSERLRKQIKLKRRQNTAKRELAREQRSETDNERFTKSSPKPTKADLGEVKPPVVMPVENPKDHMRNAFLEFAALTIAIQDVTQTMCKTF
;
A
#
# COMPACT_ATOMS: atom_id res chain seq x y z
N MET A 1 -72.78 -15.24 5.05
CA MET A 1 -71.93 -16.15 4.27
C MET A 1 -70.99 -15.28 3.45
N TYR A 2 -69.68 -15.35 3.67
CA TYR A 2 -68.71 -14.64 2.84
C TYR A 2 -68.42 -15.50 1.62
N GLU A 3 -68.59 -14.96 0.41
CA GLU A 3 -68.35 -15.71 -0.82
C GLU A 3 -66.86 -15.72 -1.17
N ASP A 4 -66.39 -16.88 -1.64
CA ASP A 4 -65.04 -17.08 -2.14
C ASP A 4 -64.85 -16.32 -3.45
N ARG A 5 -63.91 -15.36 -3.46
CA ARG A 5 -63.65 -14.46 -4.59
C ARG A 5 -62.72 -15.06 -5.63
N GLY A 6 -62.36 -16.34 -5.53
CA GLY A 6 -61.52 -17.03 -6.52
C GLY A 6 -60.10 -16.46 -6.59
N GLU A 7 -59.61 -15.89 -5.48
CA GLU A 7 -58.26 -15.35 -5.40
C GLU A 7 -57.24 -16.49 -5.58
N ASN A 8 -56.26 -16.30 -6.46
CA ASN A 8 -55.27 -17.33 -6.76
C ASN A 8 -54.25 -17.45 -5.61
N LEU A 9 -54.47 -18.41 -4.71
CA LEU A 9 -53.60 -18.70 -3.57
C LEU A 9 -52.40 -19.59 -3.92
N SER A 10 -52.09 -19.83 -5.20
CA SER A 10 -50.94 -20.67 -5.60
C SER A 10 -49.61 -20.15 -5.07
N PHE A 11 -49.49 -18.84 -4.85
CA PHE A 11 -48.31 -18.23 -4.23
C PHE A 11 -48.17 -18.63 -2.75
N LEU A 12 -49.28 -18.81 -2.03
CA LEU A 12 -49.27 -19.23 -0.63
C LEU A 12 -48.78 -20.68 -0.49
N HIS A 13 -49.20 -21.54 -1.41
CA HIS A 13 -48.76 -22.95 -1.44
C HIS A 13 -47.27 -23.14 -1.71
N LYS A 14 -46.59 -22.17 -2.35
CA LYS A 14 -45.13 -22.24 -2.56
C LYS A 14 -44.33 -22.15 -1.27
N TYR A 15 -44.92 -21.58 -0.22
CA TYR A 15 -44.28 -21.39 1.08
C TYR A 15 -44.96 -22.20 2.18
N ASP A 16 -45.82 -23.16 1.82
CA ASP A 16 -46.40 -24.08 2.78
C ASP A 16 -45.29 -24.95 3.38
N PRO A 17 -44.98 -24.81 4.69
CA PRO A 17 -43.93 -25.58 5.34
C PRO A 17 -44.19 -27.10 5.30
N ALA A 18 -45.45 -27.51 5.10
CA ALA A 18 -45.80 -28.92 4.92
C ALA A 18 -45.40 -29.49 3.55
N CYS A 19 -45.05 -28.63 2.58
CA CYS A 19 -44.74 -29.01 1.20
C CYS A 19 -43.30 -28.63 0.77
N SER A 20 -42.57 -27.83 1.57
CA SER A 20 -41.20 -27.42 1.27
C SER A 20 -40.19 -28.53 1.56
N THR A 21 -39.55 -29.07 0.51
CA THR A 21 -38.48 -30.09 0.62
C THR A 21 -37.11 -29.47 0.90
N THR A 22 -36.95 -28.16 0.73
CA THR A 22 -35.67 -27.48 0.98
C THR A 22 -35.59 -26.95 2.41
N PRO A 23 -34.46 -27.13 3.10
CA PRO A 23 -34.23 -26.50 4.40
C PRO A 23 -34.30 -24.97 4.24
N ILE A 24 -34.91 -24.29 5.21
CA ILE A 24 -35.15 -22.84 5.22
C ILE A 24 -34.43 -22.25 6.45
N ASP A 25 -33.80 -21.08 6.30
CA ASP A 25 -33.12 -20.40 7.41
C ASP A 25 -34.10 -19.70 8.38
N SER A 26 -33.61 -19.15 9.49
CA SER A 26 -34.43 -18.42 10.47
C SER A 26 -35.12 -17.16 9.94
N TRP A 27 -34.84 -16.77 8.69
CA TRP A 27 -35.41 -15.62 8.00
C TRP A 27 -36.36 -16.01 6.86
N GLY A 28 -36.60 -17.31 6.64
CA GLY A 28 -37.52 -17.78 5.61
C GLY A 28 -36.89 -17.97 4.22
N HIS A 29 -35.57 -17.86 4.09
CA HIS A 29 -34.89 -18.07 2.81
C HIS A 29 -34.50 -19.54 2.61
N PRO A 30 -34.65 -20.09 1.39
CA PRO A 30 -34.13 -21.41 1.05
C PRO A 30 -32.62 -21.46 1.34
N VAL A 31 -32.21 -22.40 2.19
CA VAL A 31 -30.80 -22.67 2.47
C VAL A 31 -30.23 -23.26 1.20
N LYS A 32 -29.34 -22.48 0.56
CA LYS A 32 -28.61 -22.92 -0.64
C LYS A 32 -27.77 -24.16 -0.32
N ASP A 33 -27.52 -24.97 -1.35
CA ASP A 33 -26.66 -26.15 -1.23
C ASP A 33 -25.33 -25.78 -0.54
N PRO A 34 -24.88 -26.56 0.46
CA PRO A 34 -23.64 -26.27 1.19
C PRO A 34 -22.39 -26.30 0.28
N GLU A 35 -22.51 -26.86 -0.92
CA GLU A 35 -21.45 -26.85 -1.95
C GLU A 35 -21.34 -25.51 -2.71
N GLU A 36 -22.39 -24.68 -2.69
CA GLU A 36 -22.38 -23.39 -3.38
C GLU A 36 -21.70 -22.32 -2.52
N MET A 37 -20.50 -21.89 -2.92
CA MET A 37 -19.77 -20.83 -2.21
C MET A 37 -20.63 -19.57 -2.03
N SER A 38 -20.74 -19.11 -0.78
CA SER A 38 -21.33 -17.81 -0.46
C SER A 38 -20.66 -16.69 -1.26
N GLY A 39 -21.44 -15.68 -1.69
CA GLY A 39 -20.92 -14.52 -2.41
C GLY A 39 -19.77 -13.81 -1.67
N SER A 40 -19.83 -13.77 -0.33
CA SER A 40 -18.75 -13.19 0.49
C SER A 40 -17.47 -14.02 0.46
N GLU A 41 -17.59 -15.36 0.39
CA GLU A 41 -16.45 -16.26 0.29
C GLU A 41 -15.79 -16.13 -1.10
N ARG A 42 -16.60 -16.08 -2.15
CA ARG A 42 -16.15 -15.85 -3.52
C ARG A 42 -15.37 -14.54 -3.64
N LEU A 43 -15.87 -13.46 -3.03
CA LEU A 43 -15.18 -12.18 -3.00
C LEU A 43 -13.82 -12.25 -2.28
N ARG A 44 -13.77 -12.91 -1.10
CA ARG A 44 -12.51 -13.11 -0.36
C ARG A 44 -11.47 -13.87 -1.17
N LYS A 45 -11.88 -14.93 -1.88
CA LYS A 45 -10.98 -15.71 -2.78
C LYS A 45 -10.43 -14.82 -3.91
N GLN A 46 -11.28 -14.01 -4.53
CA GLN A 46 -10.85 -13.09 -5.59
C GLN A 46 -9.86 -12.02 -5.10
N ILE A 47 -10.10 -11.44 -3.91
CA ILE A 47 -9.19 -10.46 -3.29
C ILE A 47 -7.83 -11.10 -3.01
N LYS A 48 -7.80 -12.31 -2.45
CA LYS A 48 -6.56 -13.04 -2.15
C LYS A 48 -5.75 -13.32 -3.42
N LEU A 49 -6.41 -13.74 -4.50
CA LEU A 49 -5.76 -13.98 -5.79
C LEU A 49 -5.17 -12.69 -6.37
N LYS A 50 -5.94 -11.59 -6.39
CA LYS A 50 -5.49 -10.30 -6.91
C LYS A 50 -4.31 -9.73 -6.13
N ARG A 51 -4.30 -9.88 -4.80
CA ARG A 51 -3.16 -9.50 -3.95
C ARG A 51 -1.88 -10.26 -4.33
N ARG A 52 -1.96 -11.59 -4.50
CA ARG A 52 -0.81 -12.41 -4.91
C ARG A 52 -0.23 -11.98 -6.26
N GLN A 53 -1.10 -11.75 -7.25
CA GLN A 53 -0.67 -11.27 -8.57
C GLN A 53 0.02 -9.91 -8.50
N ASN A 54 -0.50 -8.99 -7.69
CA ASN A 54 0.11 -7.67 -7.52
C ASN A 54 1.48 -7.75 -6.84
N THR A 55 1.67 -8.65 -5.87
CA THR A 55 2.97 -8.89 -5.23
C THR A 55 3.98 -9.40 -6.26
N ALA A 56 3.64 -10.45 -7.01
CA ALA A 56 4.53 -11.01 -8.04
C ALA A 56 4.91 -9.99 -9.12
N LYS A 57 3.96 -9.15 -9.56
CA LYS A 57 4.25 -8.06 -10.51
C LYS A 57 5.21 -7.01 -9.95
N ARG A 58 5.10 -6.68 -8.65
CA ARG A 58 6.00 -5.73 -8.00
C ARG A 58 7.40 -6.29 -7.82
N GLU A 59 7.51 -7.58 -7.51
CA GLU A 59 8.80 -8.27 -7.39
C GLU A 59 9.50 -8.34 -8.75
N LEU A 60 8.80 -8.76 -9.81
CA LEU A 60 9.32 -8.77 -11.18
C LEU A 60 9.79 -7.36 -11.63
N ALA A 61 9.00 -6.33 -11.35
CA ALA A 61 9.36 -4.96 -11.69
C ALA A 61 10.59 -4.45 -10.89
N ARG A 62 10.79 -4.94 -9.66
CA ARG A 62 11.96 -4.61 -8.85
C ARG A 62 13.22 -5.28 -9.39
N GLU A 63 13.11 -6.54 -9.81
CA GLU A 63 14.20 -7.31 -10.41
C GLU A 63 14.69 -6.69 -11.73
N GLN A 64 13.76 -6.32 -12.63
CA GLN A 64 14.11 -5.61 -13.87
C GLN A 64 14.81 -4.27 -13.63
N ARG A 65 14.41 -3.52 -12.59
CA ARG A 65 15.11 -2.26 -12.23
C ARG A 65 16.52 -2.51 -11.74
N SER A 66 16.72 -3.51 -10.89
CA SER A 66 18.07 -3.85 -10.40
C SER A 66 19.02 -4.32 -11.50
N GLU A 67 18.52 -4.98 -12.54
CA GLU A 67 19.34 -5.34 -13.71
C GLU A 67 19.75 -4.10 -14.53
N THR A 68 18.82 -3.17 -14.76
CA THR A 68 19.12 -1.93 -15.52
C THR A 68 20.03 -0.96 -14.77
N ASP A 69 19.98 -0.97 -13.43
CA ASP A 69 20.83 -0.10 -12.60
C ASP A 69 22.29 -0.59 -12.56
N ASN A 70 22.52 -1.91 -12.64
CA ASN A 70 23.86 -2.50 -12.71
C ASN A 70 24.58 -2.19 -14.02
N GLU A 71 23.89 -2.15 -15.17
CA GLU A 71 24.52 -1.76 -16.43
C GLU A 71 24.87 -0.27 -16.49
N ARG A 72 24.07 0.59 -15.85
CA ARG A 72 24.27 2.04 -15.86
C ARG A 72 25.44 2.48 -14.95
N PHE A 73 25.77 1.70 -13.94
CA PHE A 73 26.89 1.97 -13.02
C PHE A 73 28.28 1.69 -13.61
N THR A 74 28.39 1.01 -14.75
CA THR A 74 29.71 0.62 -15.32
C THR A 74 30.26 1.60 -16.37
N LYS A 75 29.56 2.69 -16.72
CA LYS A 75 29.94 3.54 -17.88
C LYS A 75 30.03 5.04 -17.67
N SER A 76 29.82 5.57 -16.47
CA SER A 76 30.14 6.97 -16.22
C SER A 76 30.78 7.13 -14.86
N SER A 77 32.05 7.51 -14.83
CA SER A 77 32.69 8.02 -13.62
C SER A 77 31.78 9.11 -13.02
N PRO A 78 31.48 9.06 -11.72
CA PRO A 78 30.68 10.08 -11.07
C PRO A 78 31.36 11.43 -11.27
N LYS A 79 30.59 12.43 -11.70
CA LYS A 79 31.10 13.81 -11.79
C LYS A 79 31.50 14.26 -10.38
N PRO A 80 32.62 14.99 -10.23
CA PRO A 80 33.03 15.52 -8.94
C PRO A 80 31.94 16.42 -8.38
N THR A 81 31.63 16.25 -7.10
CA THR A 81 30.68 17.08 -6.38
C THR A 81 31.32 18.43 -6.03
N LYS A 82 30.50 19.41 -5.64
CA LYS A 82 31.03 20.71 -5.17
C LYS A 82 31.93 20.57 -3.93
N ALA A 83 31.73 19.53 -3.13
CA ALA A 83 32.61 19.22 -2.01
C ALA A 83 33.97 18.70 -2.50
N ASP A 84 33.99 17.84 -3.53
CA ASP A 84 35.22 17.34 -4.15
C ASP A 84 36.02 18.47 -4.82
N LEU A 85 35.34 19.52 -5.28
CA LEU A 85 35.94 20.75 -5.81
C LEU A 85 36.41 21.74 -4.72
N GLY A 86 36.13 21.46 -3.44
CA GLY A 86 36.48 22.34 -2.32
C GLY A 86 35.64 23.62 -2.21
N GLU A 87 34.60 23.76 -3.03
CA GLU A 87 33.69 24.93 -3.01
C GLU A 87 32.81 24.96 -1.75
N VAL A 88 32.55 23.79 -1.16
CA VAL A 88 31.74 23.63 0.05
C VAL A 88 32.39 22.63 0.98
N LYS A 89 32.28 22.90 2.29
CA LYS A 89 32.69 21.98 3.35
C LYS A 89 31.48 21.14 3.76
N PRO A 90 31.44 19.84 3.41
CA PRO A 90 30.32 18.98 3.79
C PRO A 90 30.33 18.70 5.31
N PRO A 91 29.15 18.48 5.92
CA PRO A 91 29.08 17.99 7.29
C PRO A 91 29.69 16.59 7.40
N VAL A 92 30.45 16.35 8.46
CA VAL A 92 30.96 15.01 8.77
C VAL A 92 29.86 14.24 9.48
N VAL A 93 29.28 13.26 8.79
CA VAL A 93 28.27 12.36 9.35
C VAL A 93 28.91 11.09 9.92
N MET A 94 28.28 10.48 10.91
CA MET A 94 28.73 9.21 11.47
C MET A 94 28.14 8.02 10.71
N PRO A 95 28.82 6.87 10.66
CA PRO A 95 28.23 5.62 10.19
C PRO A 95 26.93 5.31 10.96
N VAL A 96 25.93 4.81 10.26
CA VAL A 96 24.63 4.50 10.84
C VAL A 96 24.59 3.02 11.21
N GLU A 97 24.50 2.73 12.51
CA GLU A 97 24.29 1.37 13.00
C GLU A 97 22.89 1.21 13.61
N ASN A 98 22.35 2.28 14.21
CA ASN A 98 21.08 2.28 14.92
C ASN A 98 20.18 3.46 14.51
N PRO A 99 18.85 3.39 14.73
CA PRO A 99 17.94 4.48 14.38
C PRO A 99 18.26 5.84 15.03
N LYS A 100 18.90 5.83 16.21
CA LYS A 100 19.35 7.06 16.89
C LYS A 100 20.48 7.76 16.14
N ASP A 101 21.26 7.05 15.33
CA ASP A 101 22.36 7.65 14.56
C ASP A 101 21.84 8.53 13.43
N HIS A 102 20.67 8.19 12.86
CA HIS A 102 19.98 9.09 11.94
C HIS A 102 19.61 10.42 12.60
N MET A 103 19.14 10.39 13.85
CA MET A 103 18.82 11.62 14.58
C MET A 103 20.08 12.45 14.86
N ARG A 104 21.20 11.80 15.18
CA ARG A 104 22.49 12.47 15.37
C ARG A 104 22.98 13.11 14.07
N ASN A 105 22.96 12.36 12.98
CA ASN A 105 23.36 12.87 11.66
C ASN A 105 22.45 14.02 11.20
N ALA A 106 21.14 13.92 11.41
CA ALA A 106 20.20 15.01 11.10
C ALA A 106 20.53 16.29 11.90
N PHE A 107 20.91 16.14 13.17
CA PHE A 107 21.34 17.29 13.98
C PHE A 107 22.65 17.90 13.48
N LEU A 108 23.63 17.08 13.09
CA LEU A 108 24.90 17.52 12.51
C LEU A 108 24.69 18.28 11.19
N GLU A 109 23.80 17.78 10.33
CA GLU A 109 23.41 18.44 9.09
C GLU A 109 22.74 19.80 9.35
N PHE A 110 21.78 19.84 10.30
CA PHE A 110 21.12 21.07 10.71
C PHE A 110 22.11 22.12 11.25
N ALA A 111 23.05 21.69 12.09
CA ALA A 111 24.09 22.57 12.63
C ALA A 111 24.98 23.13 11.51
N ALA A 112 25.40 22.29 10.56
CA ALA A 112 26.21 22.72 9.43
C ALA A 112 25.48 23.75 8.54
N LEU A 113 24.19 23.53 8.26
CA LEU A 113 23.37 24.49 7.54
C LEU A 113 23.26 25.83 8.28
N THR A 114 23.02 25.77 9.59
CA THR A 114 22.89 26.98 10.43
C THR A 114 24.18 27.80 10.43
N ILE A 115 25.33 27.14 10.58
CA ILE A 115 26.65 27.79 10.54
C ILE A 115 26.88 28.41 9.16
N ALA A 116 26.64 27.66 8.08
CA ALA A 116 26.83 28.17 6.72
C ALA A 116 25.97 29.41 6.44
N ILE A 117 24.71 29.43 6.89
CA ILE A 117 23.82 30.58 6.77
C ILE A 117 24.34 31.76 7.60
N GLN A 118 24.81 31.52 8.83
CA GLN A 118 25.41 32.55 9.67
C GLN A 118 26.66 33.16 9.02
N ASP A 119 27.53 32.34 8.43
CA ASP A 119 28.73 32.81 7.74
C ASP A 119 28.38 33.67 6.52
N VAL A 120 27.40 33.25 5.71
CA VAL A 120 26.92 34.06 4.56
C VAL A 120 26.30 35.37 5.03
N THR A 121 25.45 35.34 6.06
CA THR A 121 24.83 36.58 6.57
C THR A 121 25.88 37.51 7.16
N GLN A 122 26.86 37.00 7.91
CA GLN A 122 27.94 37.83 8.46
C GLN A 122 28.83 38.41 7.36
N THR A 123 29.23 37.62 6.37
CA THR A 123 30.06 38.11 5.26
C THR A 123 29.34 39.21 4.47
N MET A 124 28.06 39.01 4.15
CA MET A 124 27.25 39.98 3.41
C MET A 124 26.87 41.22 4.23
N CYS A 125 26.60 41.09 5.54
CA CYS A 125 26.18 42.22 6.37
C CYS A 125 27.35 43.02 6.97
N LYS A 126 28.57 42.47 7.00
CA LYS A 126 29.79 43.19 7.44
C LYS A 126 30.52 43.91 6.31
N THR A 127 30.09 43.74 5.06
CA THR A 127 30.69 44.39 3.88
C THR A 127 30.05 45.73 3.49
N PHE A 128 29.28 46.34 4.41
CA PHE A 128 28.72 47.68 4.27
C PHE A 128 29.20 48.60 5.40
#